data_AF-A0A9D7EBC0-F1
#
_entry.id   AF-A0A9D7EBC0-F1
#
_cell.length_a   1.000
_cell.length_b   1.000
_cell.length_c   1.000
_cell.angle_alpha   90.00
_cell.angle_beta   90.00
_cell.angle_gamma   90.00
#
_symmetry.space_group_name_H-M   'P 1'
#
loop_
_entity.id
_entity.type
_entity.pdbx_description
1 polymer ?
#
loop_
_entity_poly.entity_id
_entity_poly.type
_entity_poly.pdbx_seq_one_letter_code
_entity_poly.pdbx_strand_id
1 'polypeptide(L)' 'MFGISDYPACEVKIYDRWGQRVFRSVGYNEPWDGGRLPTATYYYHIILNTREGGGGAPYTGSVTIVR' A
#
# COMPACT_ATOMS: atom_id res chain seq x y z
N MET A 1 15.02 11.57 9.00
CA MET A 1 14.47 10.83 7.85
C MET A 1 13.12 10.33 8.31
N PHE A 2 12.04 10.99 7.89
CA PHE A 2 10.67 10.63 8.28
C PHE A 2 10.00 9.92 7.10
N GLY A 3 9.29 8.84 7.35
CA GLY A 3 8.70 8.01 6.29
C GLY A 3 7.77 6.94 6.83
N ILE A 4 7.35 6.01 5.97
CA ILE A 4 6.41 4.94 6.36
C ILE A 4 6.94 4.07 7.51
N SER A 5 8.27 3.97 7.67
CA SER A 5 8.93 3.23 8.75
C SER A 5 8.62 3.75 10.17
N ASP A 6 8.15 4.99 10.31
CA ASP A 6 7.73 5.53 11.62
C ASP A 6 6.37 4.97 12.08
N TYR A 7 5.69 4.22 11.21
CA TYR A 7 4.37 3.62 11.43
C TYR A 7 4.46 2.10 11.39
N PRO A 8 4.98 1.43 12.43
CA PRO A 8 5.22 -0.02 12.43
C PRO A 8 3.94 -0.87 12.33
N ALA A 9 2.78 -0.25 12.52
CA ALA A 9 1.48 -0.87 12.35
C ALA A 9 0.77 -0.44 11.05
N CYS A 10 1.39 0.35 10.16
CA CYS A 10 0.72 0.82 8.95
C CYS A 10 0.18 -0.33 8.10
N GLU A 11 -0.96 -0.14 7.44
CA GLU A 11 -1.51 -1.15 6.55
C GLU A 11 -1.40 -0.68 5.11
N VAL A 12 -0.75 -1.47 4.26
CA VAL A 12 -0.64 -1.21 2.81
C VAL A 12 -1.44 -2.27 2.09
N LYS A 13 -2.40 -1.84 1.26
CA LYS A 13 -3.18 -2.72 0.37
C LYS A 13 -3.01 -2.24 -1.05
N ILE A 14 -2.89 -3.18 -1.98
CA ILE A 14 -2.86 -2.88 -3.41
C ILE A 14 -3.92 -3.71 -4.10
N TYR A 15 -4.63 -3.06 -5.01
CA TYR A 15 -5.76 -3.60 -5.74
C TYR A 15 -5.50 -3.51 -7.23
N ASP A 16 -6.04 -4.45 -7.99
CA ASP A 16 -6.15 -4.29 -9.43
C ASP A 16 -7.30 -3.34 -9.82
N ARG A 17 -7.48 -3.11 -11.12
CA ARG A 17 -8.53 -2.23 -11.66
C ARG A 17 -9.96 -2.71 -11.42
N TRP A 18 -10.15 -3.94 -10.97
CA TRP A 18 -11.47 -4.50 -10.64
C TRP A 18 -11.72 -4.48 -9.13
N GLY A 19 -10.80 -3.94 -8.35
CA GLY A 19 -10.92 -3.88 -6.89
C GLY A 19 -10.52 -5.17 -6.18
N GLN A 20 -9.91 -6.14 -6.89
CA GLN A 20 -9.38 -7.34 -6.25
C GLN A 20 -8.02 -7.02 -5.60
N ARG A 21 -7.88 -7.36 -4.31
CA ARG A 21 -6.64 -7.14 -3.56
C ARG A 21 -5.56 -8.11 -4.04
N VAL A 22 -4.47 -7.58 -4.56
CA VAL A 22 -3.30 -8.34 -5.04
C VAL A 22 -2.15 -8.35 -4.05
N PHE A 23 -2.13 -7.40 -3.09
CA PHE A 23 -1.13 -7.33 -2.04
C PHE A 23 -1.71 -6.76 -0.75
N ARG A 24 -1.19 -7.23 0.38
CA ARG A 24 -1.46 -6.69 1.70
C ARG A 24 -0.22 -6.82 2.57
N SER A 25 0.14 -5.76 3.28
CA SER A 25 1.19 -5.77 4.30
C SER A 25 0.76 -4.97 5.53
N VAL A 26 1.25 -5.39 6.70
CA VAL A 26 1.15 -4.65 7.97
C VAL A 26 2.57 -4.33 8.43
N GLY A 27 2.81 -3.06 8.77
CA GLY A 27 4.13 -2.50 9.05
C GLY A 27 5.00 -2.23 7.83
N TYR A 28 4.67 -2.82 6.67
CA TYR A 28 5.38 -2.60 5.39
C TYR A 28 6.90 -2.86 5.48
N ASN A 29 7.29 -3.94 6.18
CA ASN A 29 8.70 -4.34 6.33
C ASN A 29 9.33 -4.81 5.01
N GLU A 30 8.51 -5.34 4.10
CA GLU A 30 8.91 -5.78 2.78
C GLU A 30 8.19 -4.92 1.72
N PRO A 31 8.94 -4.10 0.96
CA PRO A 31 8.37 -3.27 -0.09
C PRO A 31 7.73 -4.09 -1.20
N TRP A 32 6.60 -3.62 -1.74
CA TRP A 32 5.99 -4.24 -2.91
C TRP A 32 6.72 -3.83 -4.19
N ASP A 33 7.09 -4.82 -5.00
CA ASP A 33 7.83 -4.66 -6.24
C ASP A 33 7.00 -5.02 -7.50
N GLY A 34 5.73 -5.38 -7.33
CA GLY A 34 4.85 -5.82 -8.43
C GLY A 34 5.02 -7.28 -8.85
N GLY A 35 6.08 -7.97 -8.42
CA GLY A 35 6.35 -9.37 -8.70
C GLY A 35 6.04 -9.80 -10.15
N ARG A 36 5.29 -10.90 -10.30
CA ARG A 36 4.87 -11.45 -11.61
C ARG A 36 3.50 -10.96 -12.07
N LEU A 37 3.00 -9.85 -11.53
CA LEU A 37 1.69 -9.31 -11.94
C LEU A 37 1.72 -8.74 -13.36
N PRO A 38 0.62 -8.79 -14.13
CA PRO A 38 0.56 -8.25 -15.49
C PRO A 38 0.91 -6.76 -15.60
N THR A 39 1.27 -6.32 -16.81
CA THR A 39 1.36 -4.89 -17.15
C THR A 39 -0.04 -4.28 -17.08
N ALA A 40 -0.30 -3.51 -16.02
CA ALA A 40 -1.58 -2.88 -15.73
C ALA A 40 -1.40 -1.77 -14.69
N THR A 41 -2.46 -0.99 -14.50
CA THR A 41 -2.58 -0.03 -13.40
C THR A 41 -3.19 -0.70 -12.17
N TYR A 42 -2.55 -0.50 -11.04
CA TYR A 42 -2.93 -0.94 -9.72
C TYR A 42 -3.17 0.27 -8.81
N TYR A 43 -3.92 0.09 -7.74
CA TYR A 43 -4.32 1.16 -6.83
C TYR A 43 -3.88 0.82 -5.41
N TYR A 44 -3.12 1.71 -4.78
CA TYR A 44 -2.68 1.51 -3.40
C TYR A 44 -3.60 2.24 -2.43
N HIS A 45 -3.78 1.64 -1.25
CA HIS A 45 -4.40 2.22 -0.07
C HIS A 45 -3.46 2.02 1.12
N ILE A 46 -2.91 3.11 1.64
CA ILE A 46 -1.97 3.09 2.76
C ILE A 46 -2.63 3.77 3.96
N ILE A 47 -2.79 3.04 5.05
CA ILE A 47 -3.36 3.51 6.30
C ILE A 47 -2.22 3.63 7.30
N LEU A 48 -1.90 4.86 7.71
CA LEU A 48 -0.92 5.12 8.76
C LEU A 48 -1.63 4.96 10.11
N ASN A 49 -1.32 3.88 10.82
CA ASN A 49 -1.86 3.65 12.15
C ASN A 49 -1.10 4.52 13.15
N THR A 50 -1.72 5.60 13.60
CA THR A 50 -1.18 6.50 14.62
C THR A 50 -1.67 6.09 16.01
N ARG A 51 -0.95 6.50 17.05
CA ARG A 51 -1.33 6.27 18.45
C ARG A 51 -2.64 6.96 18.85
N GLU A 52 -3.13 7.91 18.06
CA GLU A 52 -4.35 8.69 18.36
C GLU A 52 -5.66 7.97 17.97
N GLY A 53 -5.61 6.68 17.62
CA GLY A 53 -6.81 5.82 17.60
C GLY A 53 -7.73 5.97 16.39
N GLY A 54 -7.50 6.96 15.52
CA GLY A 54 -8.14 7.07 14.22
C GLY A 54 -7.06 7.08 13.15
N GLY A 55 -6.74 5.93 12.57
CA GLY A 55 -5.88 5.88 11.39
C GLY A 55 -6.37 6.95 10.41
N GLY A 56 -5.49 7.88 10.07
CA GLY A 56 -5.85 9.07 9.28
C GLY A 56 -6.47 8.68 7.93
N ALA A 57 -6.92 9.69 7.18
CA ALA A 57 -7.39 9.45 5.82
C ALA A 57 -6.37 8.60 5.04
N PRO A 58 -6.78 7.51 4.38
CA PRO A 58 -5.85 6.64 3.68
C PRO A 58 -5.16 7.42 2.57
N TYR A 59 -3.85 7.23 2.43
CA TYR A 59 -3.13 7.69 1.25
C TYR A 59 -3.47 6.74 0.10
N THR A 60 -3.99 7.30 -0.97
CA THR A 60 -4.41 6.55 -2.16
C THR A 60 -3.74 7.09 -3.41
N GLY A 61 -3.72 6.27 -4.45
CA GLY A 61 -3.17 6.61 -5.74
C GLY A 61 -3.04 5.38 -6.61
N SER A 62 -2.40 5.55 -7.77
CA SER A 62 -2.18 4.47 -8.71
C SER A 62 -0.70 4.24 -8.98
N VAL A 63 -0.39 3.02 -9.40
CA VAL A 63 0.93 2.60 -9.84
C VAL A 63 0.76 1.72 -11.06
N THR A 64 1.47 2.02 -12.13
CA THR A 64 1.42 1.23 -13.37
C THR A 64 2.67 0.38 -13.45
N ILE A 65 2.48 -0.94 -13.55
CA ILE A 65 3.56 -1.86 -13.88
C ILE A 65 3.77 -1.81 -15.39
N VAL A 66 4.99 -1.48 -15.82
CA VAL A 66 5.44 -1.52 -17.22
C VAL A 66 6.58 -2.54 -17.38
N ARG A 67 6.75 -3.11 -18.58
CA ARG A 67 7.79 -4.09 -18.90
C ARG A 67 8.47 -3.75 -20.22
#